data_AF-A0A1D8GWE1-F1
#
_entry.id   AF-A0A1D8GWE1-F1
#
_cell.length_a   1.000
_cell.length_b   1.000
_cell.length_c   1.000
_cell.angle_alpha   90.00
_cell.angle_beta   90.00
_cell.angle_gamma   90.00
#
_symmetry.space_group_name_H-M   'P 1'
#
loop_
_entity.id
_entity.type
_entity.pdbx_description
1 polymer ?
#
loop_
_entity_poly.entity_id
_entity_poly.type
_entity_poly.pdbx_seq_one_letter_code
_entity_poly.pdbx_strand_id
1 'polypeptide(L)'
;EQDGKVRVIFRDFPILGEASLKAVQAALAIHLIDPSKYLEFYHAALNHKQQFNDESILSIVKSIGVAEEDFKISLAKNSDTIENMIQATRKLAENINIRGTPAII
;
A
#
# COMPACT_ATOMS: atom_id res chain seq x y z
N GLU A 1 -18.86 -0.55 -4.93
CA GLU A 1 -19.41 -1.04 -6.21
C GLU A 1 -18.97 -2.47 -6.43
N GLN A 2 -19.90 -3.40 -6.68
CA GLN A 2 -19.58 -4.75 -7.14
C GLN A 2 -20.60 -5.15 -8.21
N ASP A 3 -20.31 -4.78 -9.45
CA ASP A 3 -21.04 -5.31 -10.62
C ASP A 3 -20.70 -6.78 -10.88
N GLY A 4 -19.76 -7.38 -10.12
CA GLY A 4 -19.38 -8.80 -10.15
C GLY A 4 -18.66 -9.27 -11.43
N LYS A 5 -18.60 -8.41 -12.45
CA LYS A 5 -18.09 -8.73 -13.79
C LYS A 5 -16.61 -8.43 -13.98
N VAL A 6 -15.99 -7.70 -13.05
CA VAL A 6 -14.62 -7.19 -13.17
C VAL A 6 -13.83 -7.53 -11.92
N ARG A 7 -12.56 -7.94 -12.11
CA ARG A 7 -11.59 -8.10 -11.04
C ARG A 7 -10.66 -6.89 -11.05
N VAL A 8 -10.58 -6.19 -9.91
CA VAL A 8 -9.66 -5.07 -9.71
C VAL A 8 -8.41 -5.58 -9.03
N ILE A 9 -7.24 -5.28 -9.59
CA ILE A 9 -5.93 -5.60 -9.01
C ILE A 9 -5.24 -4.28 -8.68
N PHE A 10 -4.84 -4.12 -7.43
CA PHE A 10 -4.12 -2.94 -6.97
C PHE A 10 -2.63 -3.12 -7.17
N ARG A 11 -1.98 -2.10 -7.73
CA ARG A 11 -0.54 -2.04 -7.96
C ARG A 11 0.00 -0.74 -7.37
N ASP A 12 0.64 -0.85 -6.21
CA ASP A 12 1.18 0.29 -5.50
C ASP A 12 2.45 0.83 -6.19
N PHE A 13 2.37 2.07 -6.66
CA PHE A 13 3.45 2.72 -7.43
C PHE A 13 3.91 4.01 -6.73
N PRO A 14 4.85 3.91 -5.75
CA PRO A 14 5.32 5.06 -4.99
C PRO A 14 6.30 5.91 -5.81
N ILE A 15 5.77 6.97 -6.42
CA ILE A 15 6.52 7.92 -7.28
C ILE A 15 6.60 9.34 -6.70
N LEU A 16 5.90 9.62 -5.60
CA LEU A 16 5.79 10.97 -5.01
C LEU A 16 6.78 11.21 -3.84
N GLY A 17 7.86 10.43 -3.77
CA GLY A 17 8.91 10.55 -2.74
C GLY A 17 8.73 9.62 -1.53
N GLU A 18 9.49 9.89 -0.46
CA GLU A 18 9.65 9.00 0.69
C GLU A 18 8.34 8.74 1.45
N ALA A 19 7.50 9.77 1.63
CA ALA A 19 6.20 9.62 2.30
C ALA A 19 5.29 8.62 1.57
N SER A 20 5.30 8.65 0.23
CA SER A 20 4.54 7.68 -0.59
C SER A 20 5.13 6.28 -0.49
N LEU A 21 6.47 6.16 -0.44
CA LEU A 21 7.13 4.87 -0.23
C LEU A 21 6.74 4.24 1.10
N LYS A 22 6.77 5.02 2.19
CA LYS A 22 6.37 4.55 3.53
C LYS A 22 4.91 4.10 3.58
N ALA A 23 4.00 4.88 2.98
CA ALA A 23 2.59 4.50 2.91
C ALA A 23 2.37 3.18 2.13
N VAL A 24 3.09 2.99 1.02
CA VAL A 24 3.03 1.74 0.24
C VAL A 24 3.62 0.56 1.01
N GLN A 25 4.76 0.74 1.67
CA GLN A 25 5.36 -0.31 2.51
C GLN A 25 4.38 -0.73 3.63
N ALA A 26 3.71 0.24 4.25
CA ALA A 26 2.69 -0.03 5.26
C ALA A 26 1.49 -0.78 4.68
N ALA A 27 0.96 -0.35 3.53
CA ALA A 27 -0.16 -1.02 2.86
C ALA A 27 0.17 -2.49 2.54
N LEU A 28 1.36 -2.74 2.00
CA LEU A 28 1.82 -4.10 1.68
C LEU A 28 2.09 -4.95 2.92
N ALA A 29 2.64 -4.36 4.00
CA ALA A 29 2.80 -5.06 5.27
C ALA A 29 1.45 -5.49 5.86
N ILE A 30 0.42 -4.66 5.77
CA ILE A 30 -0.95 -4.98 6.19
C ILE A 30 -1.54 -6.08 5.30
N HIS A 31 -1.36 -5.98 3.99
CA HIS A 31 -1.81 -7.02 3.05
C HIS A 31 -1.22 -8.40 3.36
N LEU A 32 0.05 -8.44 3.79
CA LEU A 32 0.73 -9.68 4.17
C LEU A 32 0.26 -10.25 5.51
N ILE A 33 -0.33 -9.41 6.39
CA ILE A 33 -1.00 -9.86 7.62
C ILE A 33 -2.40 -10.38 7.28
N ASP A 34 -3.20 -9.52 6.64
CA ASP A 34 -4.56 -9.80 6.25
C ASP A 34 -4.90 -9.06 4.94
N PRO A 35 -5.05 -9.79 3.82
CA PRO A 35 -5.42 -9.19 2.54
C PRO A 35 -6.73 -8.39 2.57
N SER A 36 -7.67 -8.73 3.45
CA SER A 36 -8.95 -8.03 3.57
C SER A 36 -8.78 -6.61 4.13
N LYS A 37 -7.75 -6.38 4.97
CA LYS A 37 -7.44 -5.09 5.60
C LYS A 37 -6.72 -4.12 4.67
N TYR A 38 -6.17 -4.59 3.57
CA TYR A 38 -5.52 -3.73 2.58
C TYR A 38 -6.46 -2.65 2.04
N LEU A 39 -7.71 -3.00 1.70
CA LEU A 39 -8.68 -2.02 1.19
C LEU A 39 -9.09 -1.02 2.26
N GLU A 40 -9.25 -1.46 3.51
CA GLU A 40 -9.52 -0.55 4.63
C GLU A 40 -8.39 0.46 4.80
N PHE A 41 -7.13 0.00 4.77
CA PHE A 41 -5.96 0.88 4.82
C PHE A 41 -5.92 1.83 3.61
N TYR A 42 -6.14 1.31 2.40
CA TYR A 42 -6.15 2.11 1.18
C TYR A 42 -7.17 3.25 1.26
N HIS A 43 -8.40 2.96 1.68
CA HIS A 43 -9.43 3.99 1.86
C HIS A 43 -9.07 5.00 2.96
N ALA A 44 -8.51 4.54 4.08
CA ALA A 44 -8.08 5.43 5.15
C ALA A 44 -6.91 6.34 4.71
N ALA A 45 -5.96 5.80 3.96
CA ALA A 45 -4.83 6.54 3.40
C ALA A 45 -5.30 7.57 2.37
N LEU A 46 -6.24 7.24 1.48
CA LEU A 46 -6.82 8.21 0.54
C LEU A 46 -7.56 9.37 1.22
N ASN A 47 -8.21 9.08 2.36
CA ASN A 47 -8.91 10.09 3.15
C ASN A 47 -7.97 10.91 4.06
N HIS A 48 -6.70 10.51 4.18
CA HIS A 48 -5.71 11.19 4.99
C HIS A 48 -5.23 12.46 4.28
N LYS A 49 -5.48 13.62 4.90
CA LYS A 49 -5.17 14.94 4.31
C LYS A 49 -3.77 15.44 4.62
N GLN A 50 -3.06 14.80 5.54
CA GLN A 50 -1.72 15.22 5.97
C GLN A 50 -0.65 14.37 5.27
N GLN A 51 0.60 14.81 5.37
CA GLN A 51 1.72 14.04 4.84
C GLN A 51 1.91 12.76 5.67
N PHE A 52 2.13 11.64 4.98
CA PHE A 52 2.43 10.38 5.66
C PHE A 52 3.76 10.45 6.41
N ASN A 53 3.67 10.21 7.70
CA ASN A 53 4.78 9.94 8.61
C ASN A 53 4.47 8.68 9.45
N ASP A 54 5.45 8.20 10.20
CA ASP A 54 5.35 6.93 10.91
C ASP A 54 4.19 6.93 11.93
N GLU A 55 3.92 8.06 12.59
CA GLU A 55 2.82 8.24 13.55
C GLU A 55 1.43 8.18 12.87
N SER A 56 1.27 8.88 11.76
CA SER A 56 0.02 8.90 10.98
C SER A 56 -0.31 7.53 10.41
N ILE A 57 0.71 6.81 9.92
CA ILE A 57 0.57 5.43 9.43
C ILE A 57 0.13 4.52 10.57
N LEU A 58 0.79 4.58 11.72
CA LEU A 58 0.41 3.79 12.89
C LEU A 58 -0.99 4.10 13.39
N SER A 59 -1.43 5.36 13.34
CA SER A 59 -2.79 5.77 13.67
C SER A 59 -3.82 5.11 12.75
N ILE A 60 -3.54 5.07 11.44
CA ILE A 60 -4.40 4.39 10.46
C ILE A 60 -4.40 2.87 10.69
N VAL A 61 -3.23 2.25 10.93
CA VAL A 61 -3.10 0.82 11.21
C VAL A 61 -3.97 0.42 12.42
N LYS A 62 -3.94 1.23 13.49
CA LYS A 62 -4.76 1.00 14.68
C LYS A 62 -6.25 1.19 14.40
N SER A 63 -6.62 2.18 13.60
CA SER A 63 -8.04 2.47 13.31
C SER A 63 -8.73 1.37 12.50
N ILE A 64 -7.97 0.64 11.67
CA ILE A 64 -8.46 -0.53 10.92
C ILE A 64 -8.40 -1.84 11.73
N GLY A 65 -7.98 -1.78 13.00
CA GLY A 65 -7.96 -2.93 13.91
C GLY A 65 -6.75 -3.86 13.77
N VAL A 66 -5.65 -3.39 13.15
CA VAL A 66 -4.39 -4.15 13.10
C VAL A 66 -3.54 -3.77 14.32
N ALA A 67 -3.00 -4.78 15.01
CA ALA A 67 -2.12 -4.54 16.15
C ALA A 67 -0.80 -3.92 15.69
N GLU A 68 -0.31 -2.92 16.43
CA GLU A 68 0.95 -2.24 16.12
C GLU A 68 2.15 -3.19 16.12
N GLU A 69 2.16 -4.17 17.02
CA GLU A 69 3.22 -5.18 17.12
C GLU A 69 3.25 -6.06 15.87
N ASP A 70 2.10 -6.60 15.45
CA ASP A 70 1.98 -7.41 14.24
C ASP A 70 2.39 -6.62 12.99
N PHE A 71 2.00 -5.36 12.91
CA PHE A 71 2.39 -4.45 11.84
C PHE A 71 3.92 -4.27 11.76
N LYS A 72 4.57 -3.97 12.89
CA LYS A 72 6.04 -3.81 12.94
C LYS A 72 6.77 -5.10 12.60
N ILE A 73 6.27 -6.24 13.09
CA ILE A 73 6.82 -7.57 12.77
C ILE A 73 6.67 -7.85 11.27
N SER A 74 5.50 -7.57 10.68
CA SER A 74 5.26 -7.76 9.25
C SER A 74 6.18 -6.89 8.40
N LEU A 75 6.33 -5.60 8.74
CA LEU A 75 7.25 -4.70 8.05
C LEU A 75 8.70 -5.22 8.09
N ALA A 76 9.19 -5.62 9.26
CA ALA A 76 10.58 -6.08 9.42
C ALA A 76 10.81 -7.43 8.73
N LYS A 77 9.91 -8.40 8.93
CA LYS A 77 10.05 -9.76 8.39
C LYS A 77 9.89 -9.80 6.87
N ASN A 78 9.02 -8.95 6.32
CA ASN A 78 8.67 -8.97 4.91
C ASN A 78 9.34 -7.86 4.10
N SER A 79 10.31 -7.12 4.66
CA SER A 79 10.98 -6.00 3.99
C SER A 79 11.47 -6.36 2.57
N ASP A 80 12.13 -7.50 2.40
CA ASP A 80 12.62 -7.95 1.08
C ASP A 80 11.47 -8.26 0.11
N THR A 81 10.38 -8.83 0.62
CA THR A 81 9.21 -9.18 -0.21
C THR A 81 8.49 -7.91 -0.65
N ILE A 82 8.30 -6.96 0.26
CA ILE A 82 7.69 -5.65 -0.01
C ILE A 82 8.52 -4.89 -1.05
N GLU A 83 9.84 -4.85 -0.88
CA GLU A 83 10.73 -4.19 -1.85
C GLU A 83 10.62 -4.86 -3.23
N ASN A 84 10.64 -6.20 -3.29
CA ASN A 84 10.47 -6.92 -4.55
C ASN A 84 9.12 -6.63 -5.23
N MET A 85 8.03 -6.51 -4.48
CA MET A 85 6.70 -6.16 -5.01
C MET A 85 6.67 -4.73 -5.60
N ILE A 86 7.31 -3.78 -4.91
CA ILE A 86 7.43 -2.39 -5.38
C ILE A 86 8.27 -2.35 -6.66
N GLN A 87 9.43 -3.01 -6.68
CA GLN A 87 10.31 -3.07 -7.85
C GLN A 87 9.65 -3.75 -9.05
N ALA A 88 8.90 -4.84 -8.82
CA ALA A 88 8.13 -5.49 -9.87
C ALA A 88 7.07 -4.55 -10.46
N THR A 89 6.42 -3.73 -9.63
CA THR A 89 5.44 -2.74 -10.08
C THR A 89 6.10 -1.61 -10.88
N ARG A 90 7.28 -1.13 -10.44
CA ARG A 90 8.07 -0.14 -11.21
C ARG A 90 8.45 -0.65 -12.60
N LYS A 91 9.00 -1.87 -12.67
CA LYS A 91 9.34 -2.52 -13.95
C LYS A 91 8.12 -2.71 -14.85
N LEU A 92 6.99 -3.10 -14.26
CA LEU A 92 5.74 -3.20 -15.01
C LEU A 92 5.37 -1.84 -15.60
N ALA A 93 5.32 -0.79 -14.79
CA ALA A 93 4.96 0.56 -15.22
C ALA A 93 5.86 1.06 -16.36
N GLU A 94 7.17 0.80 -16.29
CA GLU A 94 8.13 1.10 -17.37
C GLU A 94 7.79 0.35 -18.66
N ASN A 95 7.51 -0.96 -18.57
CA ASN A 95 7.22 -1.81 -19.73
C ASN A 95 5.94 -1.39 -20.48
N ILE A 96 4.94 -0.87 -19.76
CA ILE A 96 3.69 -0.38 -20.35
C ILE A 96 3.64 1.15 -20.47
N ASN A 97 4.79 1.82 -20.28
CA ASN A 97 4.99 3.27 -20.45
C ASN A 97 4.02 4.14 -19.62
N ILE A 98 3.69 3.70 -18.40
CA ILE A 98 2.95 4.51 -17.42
C ILE A 98 3.89 5.55 -16.83
N ARG A 99 3.52 6.83 -16.97
CA ARG A 99 4.33 7.98 -16.53
C ARG A 99 3.77 8.72 -15.31
N GLY A 100 2.63 8.30 -14.76
CA GLY A 100 1.98 8.96 -13.64
C GLY A 100 0.90 8.10 -13.00
N THR A 101 0.46 8.50 -11.81
CA THR A 101 -0.65 7.90 -11.06
C THR A 101 -1.80 8.91 -10.89
N PRO A 102 -3.07 8.49 -10.90
CA PRO A 102 -3.56 7.13 -11.12
C PRO A 102 -3.54 6.71 -12.59
N ALA A 103 -3.38 5.41 -12.85
CA ALA A 103 -3.48 4.78 -14.17
C ALA A 103 -4.38 3.53 -14.06
N ILE A 104 -5.24 3.32 -15.05
CA ILE A 104 -6.20 2.19 -15.12
C ILE A 104 -6.02 1.53 -16.49
N ILE A 105 -5.99 0.20 -16.51
CA ILE A 105 -5.83 -0.65 -17.71
C ILE A 105 -7.07 -1.51 -17.87
#